data_AF-A0A4P5NX85-F1
#
_entry.id   AF-A0A4P5NX85-F1
#
_cell.length_a   1.000
_cell.length_b   1.000
_cell.length_c   1.000
_cell.angle_alpha   90.00
_cell.angle_beta   90.00
_cell.angle_gamma   90.00
#
_symmetry.space_group_name_H-M   'P 1'
#
loop_
_entity.id
_entity.type
_entity.pdbx_description
1 polymer ?
#
loop_
_entity_poly.entity_id
_entity_poly.type
_entity_poly.pdbx_seq_one_letter_code
_entity_poly.pdbx_strand_id
1 'polypeptide(L)'
;MSRLLYFTDYEIRQTFDCLAGLGASSLGEDADMFGDTLEEAIQCGPRTHDLPFKLQTIAELRTLLACNDAEIDHVTWALIRIDPTVEPEEPPNWGSFPSLRAFWSAVLHVFENDPEVQAEKEIDRNP
;
A
#
# COMPACT_ATOMS: atom_id res chain seq x y z
N MET A 1 16.70 -3.40 -16.12
CA MET A 1 15.91 -2.55 -17.04
C MET A 1 14.52 -2.43 -16.44
N SER A 2 14.15 -1.24 -16.01
CA SER A 2 12.89 -0.91 -15.34
C SER A 2 11.73 -0.98 -16.32
N ARG A 3 11.02 -2.11 -16.33
CA ARG A 3 9.93 -2.40 -17.28
C ARG A 3 8.61 -1.71 -16.89
N LEU A 4 8.47 -1.30 -15.63
CA LEU A 4 7.24 -0.73 -15.08
C LEU A 4 6.89 0.63 -15.65
N LEU A 5 7.87 1.46 -16.02
CA LEU A 5 7.64 2.76 -16.67
C LEU A 5 6.94 2.65 -18.04
N TYR A 6 6.97 1.47 -18.66
CA TYR A 6 6.33 1.21 -19.96
C TYR A 6 5.02 0.45 -19.82
N PHE A 7 4.63 0.06 -18.61
CA PHE A 7 3.37 -0.61 -18.37
C PHE A 7 2.23 0.40 -18.38
N THR A 8 1.13 -0.01 -18.99
CA THR A 8 -0.16 0.66 -18.88
C THR A 8 -0.71 0.51 -17.46
N ASP A 9 -1.62 1.39 -17.05
CA ASP A 9 -2.32 1.28 -15.75
C ASP A 9 -2.96 -0.11 -15.56
N TYR A 10 -3.46 -0.71 -16.64
CA TYR A 10 -4.03 -2.05 -16.62
C TYR A 10 -2.99 -3.12 -16.28
N GLU A 11 -1.82 -3.08 -16.94
CA GLU A 11 -0.72 -4.02 -16.66
C GLU A 11 -0.13 -3.82 -15.26
N ILE A 12 -0.09 -2.58 -14.78
CA ILE A 12 0.33 -2.27 -13.41
C ILE A 12 -0.63 -2.89 -12.40
N ARG A 13 -1.95 -2.69 -12.58
CA ARG A 13 -2.97 -3.27 -11.70
C ARG A 13 -2.96 -4.79 -11.72
N GLN A 14 -2.67 -5.42 -12.87
CA GLN A 14 -2.48 -6.87 -12.92
C GLN A 14 -1.22 -7.35 -12.20
N THR A 15 -0.15 -6.54 -12.23
CA THR A 15 1.12 -6.88 -11.57
C THR A 15 1.04 -6.71 -10.05
N PHE A 16 0.26 -5.72 -9.60
CA PHE A 16 0.06 -5.36 -8.20
C PHE A 16 -1.43 -5.42 -7.84
N ASP A 17 -2.03 -6.60 -7.99
CA ASP A 17 -3.47 -6.81 -7.87
C ASP A 17 -3.97 -6.55 -6.44
N CYS A 18 -3.19 -6.97 -5.43
CA CYS A 18 -3.53 -6.66 -4.04
C CYS A 18 -3.42 -5.16 -3.74
N LEU A 19 -2.39 -4.48 -4.25
CA LEU A 19 -2.28 -3.02 -4.08
C LEU A 19 -3.37 -2.26 -4.83
N ALA A 20 -3.78 -2.73 -6.01
CA ALA A 20 -4.93 -2.20 -6.73
C ALA A 20 -6.22 -2.39 -5.94
N GLY A 21 -6.37 -3.53 -5.25
CA GLY A 21 -7.47 -3.79 -4.31
C GLY A 21 -7.51 -2.79 -3.16
N LEU A 22 -6.36 -2.44 -2.57
CA LEU A 22 -6.28 -1.39 -1.54
C LEU A 22 -6.65 -0.01 -2.09
N GLY A 23 -6.19 0.32 -3.29
CA GLY A 23 -6.55 1.56 -3.99
C GLY A 23 -8.00 1.63 -4.45
N ALA A 24 -8.73 0.51 -4.46
CA ALA A 24 -10.17 0.46 -4.65
C ALA A 24 -10.96 0.43 -3.32
N SER A 25 -10.27 0.53 -2.18
CA SER A 25 -10.81 0.39 -0.83
C SER A 25 -10.18 1.44 0.09
N SER A 26 -9.45 1.01 1.13
CA SER A 26 -8.92 1.87 2.20
C SER A 26 -7.89 2.92 1.76
N LEU A 27 -7.38 2.85 0.53
CA LEU A 27 -6.47 3.84 -0.09
C LEU A 27 -7.06 4.44 -1.37
N GLY A 28 -8.39 4.29 -1.56
CA GLY A 28 -9.14 4.78 -2.71
C GLY A 28 -9.78 6.15 -2.49
N GLU A 29 -10.82 6.46 -3.27
CA GLU A 29 -11.52 7.75 -3.24
C GLU A 29 -12.10 8.07 -1.85
N ASP A 30 -12.66 7.05 -1.19
CA ASP A 30 -13.29 7.18 0.13
C ASP A 30 -12.36 6.80 1.29
N ALA A 31 -11.04 6.97 1.10
CA ALA A 31 -10.08 6.54 2.09
C ALA A 31 -10.28 7.28 3.44
N ASP A 32 -10.81 8.52 3.41
CA ASP A 32 -11.20 9.35 4.56
C ASP A 32 -12.27 8.71 5.45
N MET A 33 -13.06 7.78 4.92
CA MET A 33 -14.02 7.02 5.72
C MET A 33 -13.37 5.93 6.59
N PHE A 34 -12.11 5.59 6.36
CA PHE A 34 -11.41 4.49 7.05
C PHE A 34 -10.60 4.94 8.27
N GLY A 35 -10.45 6.25 8.50
CA GLY A 35 -9.77 6.79 9.67
C GLY A 35 -9.71 8.32 9.66
N ASP A 36 -9.45 8.92 10.81
CA ASP A 36 -9.27 10.36 10.98
C ASP A 36 -7.88 10.81 10.50
N THR A 37 -6.99 9.87 10.19
CA THR A 37 -5.66 10.09 9.59
C THR A 37 -5.34 9.06 8.51
N LEU A 38 -4.40 9.40 7.62
CA LEU A 38 -3.90 8.46 6.61
C LEU A 38 -3.21 7.25 7.25
N GLU A 39 -2.57 7.41 8.41
CA GLU A 39 -2.00 6.28 9.17
C GLU A 39 -3.08 5.31 9.64
N GLU A 40 -4.22 5.81 10.11
CA GLU A 40 -5.36 4.98 10.52
C GLU A 40 -6.00 4.27 9.33
N ALA A 41 -6.14 4.95 8.19
CA ALA A 41 -6.62 4.33 6.95
C ALA A 41 -5.71 3.16 6.51
N ILE A 42 -4.38 3.33 6.62
CA ILE A 42 -3.40 2.26 6.33
C ILE A 42 -3.59 1.08 7.30
N GLN A 43 -3.84 1.33 8.59
CA GLN A 43 -4.11 0.27 9.58
C GLN A 43 -5.38 -0.53 9.32
N CYS A 44 -6.37 0.05 8.62
CA CYS A 44 -7.58 -0.65 8.22
C CYS A 44 -7.35 -1.67 7.09
N GLY A 45 -6.30 -1.48 6.28
CA GLY A 45 -5.93 -2.38 5.18
C GLY A 45 -5.86 -3.86 5.59
N PRO A 46 -4.94 -4.27 6.48
CA PRO A 46 -4.83 -5.68 6.85
C PRO A 46 -6.01 -6.18 7.69
N ARG A 47 -6.72 -5.33 8.44
CA ARG A 47 -7.86 -5.76 9.28
C ARG A 47 -9.04 -6.31 8.48
N THR A 48 -9.14 -5.91 7.22
CA THR A 48 -10.27 -6.25 6.34
C THR A 48 -9.98 -7.39 5.37
N HIS A 49 -8.76 -7.94 5.40
CA HIS A 49 -8.30 -8.95 4.45
C HIS A 49 -7.77 -10.20 5.16
N ASP A 50 -7.71 -11.32 4.44
CA ASP A 50 -7.22 -12.60 4.94
C ASP A 50 -5.69 -12.74 4.85
N LEU A 51 -5.13 -13.75 5.52
CA LEU A 51 -3.69 -14.00 5.52
C LEU A 51 -3.08 -14.14 4.10
N PRO A 52 -3.67 -14.89 3.14
CA PRO A 52 -3.15 -14.96 1.78
C PRO A 52 -3.03 -13.58 1.12
N PHE A 53 -4.05 -12.73 1.23
CA PHE A 53 -4.00 -11.38 0.70
C PHE A 53 -2.91 -10.55 1.37
N LYS A 54 -2.76 -10.63 2.70
CA LYS A 54 -1.71 -9.91 3.43
C LYS A 54 -0.31 -10.30 2.98
N LEU A 55 -0.03 -11.60 2.85
CA LEU A 55 1.28 -12.10 2.42
C LEU A 55 1.60 -11.69 0.98
N GLN A 56 0.62 -11.75 0.09
CA GLN A 56 0.77 -11.30 -1.30
C GLN A 56 1.01 -9.78 -1.37
N THR A 57 0.27 -8.99 -0.58
CA THR A 57 0.46 -7.54 -0.46
C THR A 57 1.90 -7.22 -0.02
N ILE A 58 2.44 -7.94 0.97
CA ILE A 58 3.83 -7.75 1.42
C ILE A 58 4.83 -8.04 0.29
N ALA A 59 4.62 -9.09 -0.50
CA ALA A 59 5.48 -9.43 -1.63
C ALA A 59 5.43 -8.35 -2.73
N GLU A 60 4.25 -7.82 -3.02
CA GLU A 60 4.03 -6.72 -3.95
C GLU A 60 4.69 -5.42 -3.47
N LEU A 61 4.52 -5.05 -2.20
CA LEU A 61 5.13 -3.86 -1.60
C LEU A 61 6.65 -3.93 -1.61
N ARG A 62 7.23 -5.08 -1.28
CA ARG A 62 8.69 -5.28 -1.37
C ARG A 62 9.19 -5.16 -2.81
N THR A 63 8.42 -5.67 -3.78
CA THR A 63 8.74 -5.52 -5.20
C THR A 63 8.71 -4.05 -5.62
N LEU A 64 7.66 -3.32 -5.25
CA LEU A 64 7.51 -1.88 -5.53
C LEU A 64 8.64 -1.06 -4.88
N LEU A 65 8.95 -1.32 -3.62
CA LEU A 65 9.99 -0.59 -2.89
C LEU A 65 11.42 -0.91 -3.37
N ALA A 66 11.63 -2.01 -4.10
CA ALA A 66 12.90 -2.29 -4.77
C ALA A 66 13.11 -1.46 -6.05
N CYS A 67 12.04 -0.86 -6.59
CA CYS A 67 12.10 0.00 -7.78
C CYS A 67 12.67 1.39 -7.47
N ASN A 68 13.02 2.13 -8.52
CA ASN A 68 13.44 3.52 -8.38
C ASN A 68 12.24 4.45 -8.17
N ASP A 69 12.49 5.70 -7.75
CA ASP A 69 11.40 6.62 -7.39
C ASP A 69 10.51 7.01 -8.58
N ALA A 70 11.04 7.06 -9.81
CA ALA A 70 10.22 7.34 -11.00
C ALA A 70 9.28 6.18 -11.33
N GLU A 71 9.71 4.93 -11.11
CA GLU A 71 8.83 3.77 -11.22
C GLU A 71 7.76 3.76 -10.12
N ILE A 72 8.14 4.09 -8.89
CA ILE A 72 7.20 4.18 -7.77
C ILE A 72 6.14 5.23 -8.06
N ASP A 73 6.54 6.40 -8.56
CA ASP A 73 5.61 7.47 -8.97
C ASP A 73 4.60 6.97 -10.01
N HIS A 74 5.10 6.43 -11.13
CA HIS A 74 4.25 5.90 -12.20
C HIS A 74 3.29 4.81 -11.72
N VAL A 75 3.78 3.86 -10.91
CA VAL A 75 2.97 2.76 -10.38
C VAL A 75 1.95 3.26 -9.37
N THR A 76 2.31 4.20 -8.50
CA THR A 76 1.42 4.75 -7.47
C THR A 76 0.16 5.31 -8.11
N TRP A 77 0.30 6.17 -9.13
CA TRP A 77 -0.84 6.84 -9.75
C TRP A 77 -1.76 5.89 -10.54
N ALA A 78 -1.25 4.73 -10.95
CA ALA A 78 -2.08 3.66 -11.51
C ALA A 78 -2.89 2.91 -10.43
N LEU A 79 -2.36 2.81 -9.21
CA LEU A 79 -2.91 2.01 -8.11
C LEU A 79 -3.87 2.79 -7.22
N ILE A 80 -3.50 3.98 -6.78
CA ILE A 80 -4.28 4.78 -5.83
C ILE A 80 -4.87 6.03 -6.49
N ARG A 81 -5.80 6.68 -5.79
CA ARG A 81 -6.45 7.92 -6.25
C ARG A 81 -6.26 9.10 -5.31
N ILE A 82 -5.64 8.87 -4.16
CA ILE A 82 -5.23 9.90 -3.21
C ILE A 82 -3.78 10.30 -3.45
N ASP A 83 -3.43 11.55 -3.17
CA ASP A 83 -2.04 11.99 -3.06
C ASP A 83 -1.62 11.95 -1.58
N PRO A 84 -0.84 10.94 -1.15
CA PRO A 84 -0.46 10.80 0.25
C PRO A 84 0.67 11.76 0.66
N THR A 85 1.17 12.60 -0.24
CA THR A 85 2.33 13.49 0.00
C THR A 85 1.95 14.95 0.20
N VAL A 86 0.70 15.30 -0.06
CA VAL A 86 0.17 16.64 0.15
C VAL A 86 -0.66 16.67 1.42
N GLU A 87 -0.57 17.78 2.16
CA GLU A 87 -1.52 18.02 3.25
C GLU A 87 -2.90 18.26 2.64
N PRO A 88 -3.96 17.64 3.15
CA PRO A 88 -5.30 17.84 2.63
C PRO A 88 -5.74 19.30 2.80
N GLU A 89 -6.31 19.88 1.74
CA GLU A 89 -6.83 21.25 1.77
C GLU A 89 -8.10 21.38 2.61
N GLU A 90 -8.90 20.31 2.68
CA GLU A 90 -10.14 20.24 3.45
C GLU A 90 -10.01 19.23 4.60
N PRO A 91 -10.64 19.50 5.77
CA PRO A 91 -10.64 18.56 6.88
C PRO A 91 -11.28 17.21 6.48
N PRO A 92 -10.86 16.09 7.11
CA PRO A 92 -9.94 16.01 8.25
C PRO A 92 -8.48 16.28 7.89
N ASN A 93 -7.70 16.84 8.84
CA ASN A 93 -6.25 16.98 8.67
C ASN A 93 -5.60 15.60 8.77
N TRP A 94 -5.56 14.96 7.62
CA TRP A 94 -5.20 13.57 7.44
C TRP A 94 -3.70 13.29 7.50
N GLY A 95 -2.89 14.35 7.58
CA GLY A 95 -1.44 14.28 7.52
C GLY A 95 -0.91 14.01 6.11
N SER A 96 0.41 13.90 5.99
CA SER A 96 1.10 13.61 4.74
C SER A 96 2.39 12.83 4.99
N PHE A 97 2.85 12.13 3.96
CA PHE A 97 4.14 11.46 3.94
C PHE A 97 5.17 12.30 3.16
N PRO A 98 6.45 12.28 3.57
CA PRO A 98 7.49 13.07 2.91
C PRO A 98 7.84 12.57 1.50
N SER A 99 7.38 11.37 1.11
CA SER A 99 7.51 10.81 -0.24
C SER A 99 6.58 9.61 -0.44
N LEU A 100 6.30 9.25 -1.69
CA LEU A 100 5.59 8.01 -2.04
C LEU A 100 6.29 6.76 -1.50
N ARG A 101 7.62 6.74 -1.51
CA ARG A 101 8.40 5.66 -0.90
C ARG A 101 8.15 5.56 0.60
N ALA A 102 8.09 6.68 1.31
CA ALA A 102 7.80 6.69 2.75
C ALA A 102 6.39 6.19 3.04
N PHE A 103 5.41 6.61 2.23
CA PHE A 103 4.04 6.10 2.28
C PHE A 103 3.99 4.58 2.09
N TRP A 104 4.52 4.05 0.99
CA TRP A 104 4.51 2.61 0.74
C TRP A 104 5.32 1.81 1.78
N SER A 105 6.37 2.40 2.34
CA SER A 105 7.11 1.79 3.46
C SER A 105 6.27 1.71 4.73
N ALA A 106 5.43 2.72 5.01
CA ALA A 106 4.49 2.68 6.12
C ALA A 106 3.41 1.61 5.91
N VAL A 107 2.86 1.50 4.70
CA VAL A 107 1.93 0.42 4.34
C VAL A 107 2.59 -0.94 4.56
N LEU A 108 3.82 -1.13 4.07
CA LEU A 108 4.57 -2.37 4.28
C LEU A 108 4.75 -2.68 5.77
N HIS A 109 5.14 -1.68 6.55
CA HIS A 109 5.35 -1.85 7.98
C HIS A 109 4.08 -2.33 8.69
N VAL A 110 2.92 -1.76 8.37
CA VAL A 110 1.64 -2.14 8.96
C VAL A 110 1.27 -3.58 8.60
N PHE A 111 1.41 -3.97 7.33
CA PHE A 111 1.14 -5.35 6.90
C PHE A 111 2.12 -6.36 7.51
N GLU A 112 3.42 -6.01 7.57
CA GLU A 112 4.42 -6.90 8.15
C GLU A 112 4.18 -7.17 9.63
N ASN A 113 3.63 -6.20 10.38
CA ASN A 113 3.36 -6.28 11.81
C ASN A 113 1.92 -6.69 12.14
N ASP A 114 1.11 -7.06 11.15
CA ASP A 114 -0.21 -7.63 11.41
C ASP A 114 -0.09 -8.91 12.26
N PRO A 115 -0.92 -9.11 13.30
CA PRO A 115 -0.82 -10.25 14.19
C PRO A 115 -0.90 -11.61 13.48
N GLU A 116 -1.70 -11.72 12.42
CA GLU A 116 -1.87 -12.97 11.67
C GLU A 116 -0.61 -13.28 10.85
N VAL A 117 -0.01 -12.25 10.24
CA VAL A 117 1.26 -12.37 9.51
C VAL A 117 2.41 -12.71 10.45
N GLN A 118 2.44 -12.13 11.65
CA GLN A 118 3.48 -12.43 12.64
C GLN A 118 3.34 -13.86 13.18
N ALA A 119 2.12 -14.33 13.44
CA ALA A 119 1.89 -15.71 13.85
C ALA A 119 2.40 -16.72 12.81
N GLU A 120 2.17 -16.47 11.52
CA GLU A 120 2.68 -17.33 10.44
C GLU A 120 4.22 -17.38 10.40
N LYS A 121 4.88 -16.24 10.59
CA LYS A 121 6.36 -16.18 10.66
C LYS A 121 6.93 -16.96 11.86
N GLU A 122 6.21 -16.99 12.98
CA GLU A 122 6.63 -17.77 14.15
C GLU A 122 6.48 -19.28 13.92
N ILE A 123 5.44 -19.71 13.21
CA ILE A 123 5.22 -21.11 12.81
C ILE A 123 6.35 -21.59 11.89
N ASP A 124 6.68 -20.84 10.84
CA ASP A 124 7.76 -21.20 9.89
C ASP A 124 9.15 -21.25 10.55
N ARG A 125 9.37 -20.47 11.62
CA ARG A 125 10.62 -20.46 12.40
C ARG A 125 10.75 -21.62 13.38
N ASN A 126 9.68 -22.38 13.62
CA ASN A 126 9.68 -23.50 14.56
C ASN A 126 9.17 -24.80 13.90
N PRO A 127 9.92 -25.34 12.90
CA PRO A 127 9.55 -26.56 12.17
C PRO A 127 9.71 -27.86 12.98
#